data_AF-A0A453PC66-F1
#
_entry.id   AF-A0A453PC66-F1
#
_cell.length_a   1.000
_cell.length_b   1.000
_cell.length_c   1.000
_cell.angle_alpha   90.00
_cell.angle_beta   90.00
_cell.angle_gamma   90.00
#
_symmetry.space_group_name_H-M   'P 1'
#
loop_
_entity.id
_entity.type
_entity.pdbx_description
1 polymer ?
#
loop_
_entity_poly.entity_id
_entity_poly.type
_entity_poly.pdbx_seq_one_letter_code
_entity_poly.pdbx_strand_id
1 'polypeptide(L)'
;EYIAGFTAVFEGMPVLADDPTNKPKTIVDVGCGIGGSSRYLANKYGAQCSGITLSPVQAERGNALAAAQGLSDKASFQVADALEQPFPDGQFDLVWSMESGEHMPNKQKFVSELARVAAPGATIIIVTWCHRNLAPSEDSLKPDELNLLKKICDAYYLPDWCSPSDYVKIAESLSLEDIKTADWSENVAPFWPA
;
A
#
# COMPACT_ATOMS: atom_id res chain seq x y z
N GLU A 1 19.39 -8.71 14.21
CA GLU A 1 18.11 -9.31 13.78
C GLU A 1 17.22 -8.15 13.35
N TYR A 2 16.85 -8.11 12.06
CA TYR A 2 16.12 -7.01 11.44
C TYR A 2 14.63 -7.16 11.78
N ILE A 3 13.99 -6.14 12.37
CA ILE A 3 12.64 -6.23 12.95
C ILE A 3 11.61 -5.36 12.18
N ALA A 4 12.04 -4.65 11.14
CA ALA A 4 11.14 -3.96 10.23
C ALA A 4 10.79 -4.88 9.06
N GLY A 5 9.65 -5.56 9.19
CA GLY A 5 9.08 -6.41 8.16
C GLY A 5 8.46 -5.59 7.04
N PHE A 6 8.76 -5.89 5.78
CA PHE A 6 8.01 -5.35 4.64
C PHE A 6 7.03 -6.43 4.17
N THR A 7 5.72 -6.26 4.38
CA THR A 7 4.72 -7.26 3.94
C THR A 7 3.29 -6.72 3.90
N ALA A 8 2.63 -6.82 2.74
CA ALA A 8 1.25 -7.36 2.55
C ALA A 8 0.85 -7.46 1.05
N VAL A 9 1.48 -8.36 0.30
CA VAL A 9 1.07 -8.66 -1.08
C VAL A 9 -0.13 -9.59 -1.11
N PHE A 10 -1.36 -9.07 -1.24
CA PHE A 10 -2.51 -9.91 -1.61
C PHE A 10 -2.45 -10.16 -3.11
N GLU A 11 -1.88 -11.29 -3.53
CA GLU A 11 -1.77 -11.61 -4.95
C GLU A 11 -1.90 -13.11 -5.22
N GLY A 12 -2.65 -13.42 -6.27
CA GLY A 12 -2.60 -14.67 -7.03
C GLY A 12 -1.25 -15.04 -7.66
N MET A 13 -0.11 -15.04 -6.94
CA MET A 13 1.24 -15.47 -7.39
C MET A 13 1.94 -14.58 -8.46
N PRO A 14 3.22 -14.92 -8.77
CA PRO A 14 4.42 -14.14 -8.49
C PRO A 14 4.56 -12.94 -9.46
N VAL A 15 4.57 -11.71 -8.93
CA VAL A 15 4.84 -10.50 -9.74
C VAL A 15 3.87 -10.41 -10.90
N LEU A 16 2.58 -10.11 -10.66
CA LEU A 16 1.54 -9.89 -11.68
C LEU A 16 1.88 -10.68 -12.94
N ALA A 17 1.79 -12.03 -12.87
CA ALA A 17 2.02 -12.84 -14.07
C ALA A 17 1.23 -12.14 -15.18
N ASP A 18 1.95 -11.64 -16.20
CA ASP A 18 1.40 -10.77 -17.25
C ASP A 18 0.38 -11.62 -18.03
N ASP A 19 -0.79 -11.84 -17.45
CA ASP A 19 -1.93 -12.44 -18.10
C ASP A 19 -2.38 -11.39 -19.12
N PRO A 20 -2.10 -11.60 -20.41
CA PRO A 20 -2.41 -10.61 -21.42
C PRO A 20 -3.92 -10.36 -21.52
N THR A 21 -4.73 -11.26 -20.94
CA THR A 21 -6.19 -11.25 -21.01
C THR A 21 -6.86 -10.54 -19.83
N ASN A 22 -6.14 -10.28 -18.74
CA ASN A 22 -6.70 -9.66 -17.53
C ASN A 22 -5.81 -8.54 -16.97
N LYS A 23 -5.71 -7.42 -17.71
CA LYS A 23 -4.98 -6.21 -17.28
C LYS A 23 -5.91 -5.23 -16.58
N PRO A 24 -5.50 -4.60 -15.46
CA PRO A 24 -6.31 -3.59 -14.81
C PRO A 24 -6.50 -2.38 -15.74
N LYS A 25 -7.72 -1.85 -15.82
CA LYS A 25 -8.04 -0.68 -16.64
C LYS A 25 -8.18 0.58 -15.78
N THR A 26 -8.66 0.43 -14.54
CA THR A 26 -8.74 1.50 -13.55
C THR A 26 -7.93 1.14 -12.32
N ILE A 27 -7.06 2.06 -11.90
CA ILE A 27 -6.14 1.87 -10.77
C ILE A 27 -6.28 3.05 -9.83
N VAL A 28 -6.34 2.79 -8.53
CA VAL A 28 -6.13 3.83 -7.50
C VAL A 28 -4.82 3.58 -6.77
N ASP A 29 -4.01 4.63 -6.62
CA ASP A 29 -2.75 4.63 -5.88
C ASP A 29 -2.91 5.45 -4.58
N VAL A 30 -3.01 4.75 -3.45
CA VAL A 30 -3.34 5.31 -2.14
C VAL A 30 -2.06 5.61 -1.39
N GLY A 31 -1.77 6.91 -1.20
CA GLY A 31 -0.47 7.38 -0.72
C GLY A 31 0.55 7.49 -1.84
N CYS A 32 0.13 8.02 -3.00
CA CYS A 32 0.89 7.96 -4.26
C CYS A 32 2.21 8.74 -4.29
N GLY A 33 2.53 9.53 -3.25
CA GLY A 33 3.63 10.46 -3.26
C GLY A 33 3.59 11.37 -4.50
N ILE A 34 4.72 11.48 -5.21
CA ILE A 34 4.81 12.22 -6.49
C ILE A 34 4.40 11.38 -7.72
N GLY A 35 3.72 10.25 -7.54
CA GLY A 35 3.07 9.48 -8.61
C GLY A 35 4.00 8.58 -9.44
N GLY A 36 5.13 8.13 -8.89
CA GLY A 36 6.10 7.29 -9.60
C GLY A 36 5.51 5.95 -10.03
N SER A 37 4.96 5.20 -9.07
CA SER A 37 4.24 3.93 -9.28
C SER A 37 3.07 4.10 -10.23
N SER A 38 2.23 5.11 -10.02
CA SER A 38 1.02 5.32 -10.83
C SER A 38 1.34 5.61 -12.30
N ARG A 39 2.38 6.42 -12.59
CA ARG A 39 2.84 6.63 -13.98
C ARG A 39 3.42 5.37 -14.61
N TYR A 40 4.17 4.58 -13.83
CA TYR A 40 4.68 3.30 -14.31
C TYR A 40 3.54 2.33 -14.66
N LEU A 41 2.55 2.18 -13.77
CA LEU A 41 1.39 1.31 -13.97
C LEU A 41 0.52 1.77 -15.15
N ALA A 42 0.28 3.08 -15.27
CA ALA A 42 -0.42 3.67 -16.40
C ALA A 42 0.25 3.31 -17.74
N ASN A 43 1.58 3.43 -17.82
CA ASN A 43 2.33 3.10 -19.03
C ASN A 43 2.39 1.58 -19.29
N LYS A 44 2.61 0.77 -18.26
CA LYS A 44 2.72 -0.69 -18.38
C LYS A 44 1.40 -1.33 -18.86
N TYR A 45 0.28 -0.88 -18.31
CA TYR A 45 -1.03 -1.50 -18.55
C TYR A 45 -1.93 -0.71 -19.50
N GLY A 46 -1.58 0.54 -19.85
CA GLY A 46 -2.46 1.45 -20.57
C GLY A 46 -3.66 1.93 -19.73
N ALA A 47 -3.58 1.75 -18.42
CA ALA A 47 -4.66 1.97 -17.45
C ALA A 47 -4.85 3.46 -17.10
N GLN A 48 -6.06 3.80 -16.64
CA GLN A 48 -6.34 5.06 -15.95
C GLN A 48 -5.93 4.93 -14.49
N CYS A 49 -5.00 5.76 -14.04
CA CYS A 49 -4.50 5.79 -12.67
C CYS A 49 -4.94 7.08 -11.97
N SER A 50 -5.59 6.93 -10.83
CA SER A 50 -5.91 8.03 -9.90
C SER A 50 -5.07 7.87 -8.65
N GLY A 51 -4.25 8.88 -8.30
CA GLY A 51 -3.46 8.87 -7.08
C GLY A 51 -3.99 9.84 -6.03
N ILE A 52 -3.93 9.45 -4.76
CA ILE A 52 -4.24 10.32 -3.63
C ILE A 52 -3.05 10.44 -2.67
N THR A 53 -2.83 11.64 -2.16
CA THR A 53 -1.83 11.96 -1.12
C THR A 53 -2.37 13.05 -0.20
N LEU A 54 -1.90 13.11 1.05
CA LEU A 54 -2.22 14.23 1.96
C LEU A 54 -1.44 15.51 1.62
N SER A 55 -0.42 15.45 0.76
CA SER A 55 0.45 16.58 0.45
C SER A 55 0.06 17.29 -0.85
N PRO A 56 -0.38 18.57 -0.79
CA PRO A 56 -0.65 19.37 -1.99
C PRO A 56 0.57 19.50 -2.92
N VAL A 57 1.77 19.63 -2.33
CA VAL A 57 3.03 19.76 -3.08
C VAL A 57 3.32 18.49 -3.88
N GLN A 58 3.07 17.32 -3.29
CA GLN A 58 3.27 16.05 -3.98
C GLN A 58 2.24 15.85 -5.10
N ALA A 59 0.98 16.18 -4.87
CA ALA A 59 -0.06 16.11 -5.90
C ALA A 59 0.24 17.03 -7.09
N GLU A 60 0.61 18.29 -6.82
CA GLU A 60 1.01 19.25 -7.86
C GLU A 60 2.22 18.73 -8.65
N ARG A 61 3.27 18.28 -7.95
CA ARG A 61 4.47 17.75 -8.59
C ARG A 61 4.18 16.49 -9.40
N GLY A 62 3.32 15.59 -8.90
CA GLY A 62 2.91 14.37 -9.60
C GLY A 62 2.21 14.67 -10.91
N ASN A 63 1.28 15.63 -10.91
CA ASN A 63 0.57 16.05 -12.13
C ASN A 63 1.53 16.72 -13.14
N ALA A 64 2.46 17.57 -12.67
CA ALA A 64 3.47 18.18 -13.53
C ALA A 64 4.38 17.12 -14.19
N LEU A 65 4.76 16.08 -13.44
CA LEU A 65 5.55 14.97 -13.96
C LEU A 65 4.78 14.10 -14.95
N ALA A 66 3.48 13.84 -14.70
CA ALA A 66 2.62 13.15 -15.67
C ALA A 66 2.49 13.94 -16.97
N ALA A 67 2.29 15.25 -16.89
CA ALA A 67 2.25 16.12 -18.06
C ALA A 67 3.57 16.10 -18.86
N ALA A 68 4.71 16.20 -18.17
CA ALA A 68 6.03 16.13 -18.80
C ALA A 68 6.31 14.80 -19.51
N GLN A 69 5.62 13.72 -19.10
CA GLN A 69 5.72 12.39 -19.71
C GLN A 69 4.60 12.10 -20.73
N GLY A 70 3.71 13.07 -21.00
CA GLY A 70 2.58 12.88 -21.91
C GLY A 70 1.50 11.93 -21.38
N LEU A 71 1.39 11.79 -20.05
CA LEU A 71 0.47 10.88 -19.36
C LEU A 71 -0.69 11.61 -18.67
N SER A 72 -0.95 12.88 -18.97
CA SER A 72 -2.02 13.66 -18.31
C SER A 72 -3.43 13.10 -18.53
N ASP A 73 -3.64 12.35 -19.61
CA ASP A 73 -4.89 11.64 -19.89
C ASP A 73 -4.99 10.28 -19.18
N LYS A 74 -3.87 9.78 -18.64
CA LYS A 74 -3.74 8.46 -18.02
C LYS A 74 -3.52 8.48 -16.52
N ALA A 75 -2.86 9.51 -15.98
CA ALA A 75 -2.51 9.60 -14.57
C ALA A 75 -2.81 10.98 -14.02
N SER A 76 -3.60 11.04 -12.95
CA SER A 76 -3.93 12.27 -12.22
C SER A 76 -3.79 12.07 -10.72
N PHE A 77 -3.45 13.16 -10.02
CA PHE A 77 -3.15 13.13 -8.59
C PHE A 77 -3.93 14.22 -7.86
N GLN A 78 -4.50 13.89 -6.70
CA GLN A 78 -5.26 14.86 -5.90
C GLN A 78 -4.96 14.74 -4.41
N VAL A 79 -5.28 15.81 -3.68
CA VAL A 79 -5.18 15.82 -2.23
C VAL A 79 -6.40 15.14 -1.64
N ALA A 80 -6.20 14.05 -0.91
CA ALA A 80 -7.27 13.36 -0.20
C ALA A 80 -6.73 12.51 0.96
N ASP A 81 -7.60 12.24 1.93
CA ASP A 81 -7.33 11.32 3.03
C ASP A 81 -7.60 9.88 2.58
N ALA A 82 -6.64 8.99 2.78
CA ALA A 82 -6.78 7.56 2.50
C ALA A 82 -7.84 6.88 3.37
N LEU A 83 -8.17 7.47 4.52
CA LEU A 83 -9.21 6.99 5.43
C LEU A 83 -10.61 7.49 5.05
N GLU A 84 -10.74 8.40 4.08
CA GLU A 84 -12.01 8.97 3.59
C GLU A 84 -11.87 9.28 2.08
N GLN A 85 -11.80 8.22 1.28
CA GLN A 85 -11.43 8.37 -0.12
C GLN A 85 -12.57 8.99 -0.94
N PRO A 86 -12.29 9.96 -1.84
CA PRO A 86 -13.28 10.70 -2.60
C PRO A 86 -13.76 9.92 -3.84
N PHE A 87 -13.85 8.60 -3.74
CA PHE A 87 -14.19 7.70 -4.83
C PHE A 87 -15.45 6.89 -4.49
N PRO A 88 -16.35 6.67 -5.47
CA PRO A 88 -17.41 5.68 -5.38
C PRO A 88 -16.95 4.28 -4.98
N ASP A 89 -17.89 3.53 -4.40
CA ASP A 89 -17.73 2.11 -4.13
C ASP A 89 -17.52 1.34 -5.44
N GLY A 90 -16.64 0.33 -5.43
CA GLY A 90 -16.50 -0.60 -6.55
C GLY A 90 -15.92 -0.03 -7.84
N GLN A 91 -15.11 1.03 -7.78
CA GLN A 91 -14.64 1.76 -8.96
C GLN A 91 -13.38 1.16 -9.62
N PHE A 92 -12.46 0.58 -8.85
CA PHE A 92 -11.11 0.28 -9.34
C PHE A 92 -10.85 -1.22 -9.49
N ASP A 93 -10.26 -1.61 -10.62
CA ASP A 93 -9.81 -2.99 -10.89
C ASP A 93 -8.55 -3.37 -10.08
N LEU A 94 -7.73 -2.36 -9.75
CA LEU A 94 -6.55 -2.50 -8.89
C LEU A 94 -6.49 -1.36 -7.87
N VAL A 95 -6.45 -1.72 -6.61
CA VAL A 95 -6.18 -0.81 -5.50
C VAL A 95 -4.74 -1.02 -5.04
N TRP A 96 -3.91 0.01 -5.17
CA TRP A 96 -2.47 -0.05 -4.94
C TRP A 96 -2.10 0.86 -3.77
N SER A 97 -1.39 0.33 -2.78
CA SER A 97 -0.77 1.08 -1.69
C SER A 97 0.66 0.57 -1.55
N MET A 98 1.63 1.47 -1.75
CA MET A 98 3.05 1.14 -1.69
C MET A 98 3.74 2.12 -0.77
N GLU A 99 4.29 1.61 0.33
CA GLU A 99 4.96 2.36 1.40
C GLU A 99 4.11 3.54 1.90
N SER A 100 2.84 3.24 2.17
CA SER A 100 1.88 4.21 2.73
C SER A 100 1.07 3.68 3.91
N GLY A 101 0.89 2.37 4.01
CA GLY A 101 0.08 1.74 5.06
C GLY A 101 0.61 2.01 6.47
N GLU A 102 1.92 2.14 6.64
CA GLU A 102 2.61 2.41 7.90
C GLU A 102 2.20 3.76 8.50
N HIS A 103 1.85 4.74 7.66
CA HIS A 103 1.39 6.07 8.09
C HIS A 103 -0.04 6.08 8.62
N MET A 104 -0.82 5.01 8.40
CA MET A 104 -2.25 4.99 8.70
C MET A 104 -2.48 4.77 10.21
N PRO A 105 -3.09 5.72 10.96
CA PRO A 105 -3.32 5.53 12.38
C PRO A 105 -4.44 4.51 12.68
N ASN A 106 -5.35 4.31 11.72
CA ASN A 106 -6.44 3.33 11.83
C ASN A 106 -6.36 2.34 10.67
N LYS A 107 -5.72 1.19 10.91
CA LYS A 107 -5.53 0.14 9.90
C LYS A 107 -6.85 -0.48 9.44
N GLN A 108 -7.81 -0.66 10.35
CA GLN A 108 -9.13 -1.19 10.01
C GLN A 108 -9.84 -0.26 9.01
N LYS A 109 -9.95 1.05 9.33
CA LYS A 109 -10.60 2.03 8.45
C LYS A 109 -9.87 2.13 7.11
N PHE A 110 -8.53 2.11 7.14
CA PHE A 110 -7.71 2.13 5.93
C PHE A 110 -8.04 0.97 5.00
N VAL A 111 -7.95 -0.28 5.48
CA VAL A 111 -8.22 -1.46 4.64
C VAL A 111 -9.71 -1.52 4.24
N SER A 112 -10.63 -1.06 5.10
CA SER A 112 -12.04 -0.93 4.74
C SER A 112 -12.27 0.03 3.57
N GLU A 113 -11.58 1.18 3.53
CA GLU A 113 -11.67 2.09 2.38
C GLU A 113 -11.05 1.50 1.12
N LEU A 114 -9.92 0.79 1.23
CA LEU A 114 -9.33 0.07 0.09
C LEU A 114 -10.32 -0.96 -0.48
N ALA A 115 -10.96 -1.74 0.38
CA ALA A 115 -11.96 -2.74 -0.01
C ALA A 115 -13.21 -2.09 -0.60
N ARG A 116 -13.67 -0.96 -0.06
CA ARG A 116 -14.86 -0.25 -0.53
C ARG A 116 -14.69 0.22 -1.98
N VAL A 117 -13.55 0.82 -2.32
CA VAL A 117 -13.31 1.36 -3.66
C VAL A 117 -12.92 0.29 -4.69
N ALA A 118 -12.57 -0.91 -4.24
CA ALA A 118 -12.23 -2.05 -5.08
C ALA A 118 -13.49 -2.62 -5.78
N ALA A 119 -13.45 -2.75 -7.10
CA ALA A 119 -14.51 -3.38 -7.88
C ALA A 119 -14.65 -4.89 -7.53
N PRO A 120 -15.80 -5.52 -7.78
CA PRO A 120 -15.92 -6.98 -7.67
C PRO A 120 -14.86 -7.69 -8.54
N GLY A 121 -14.06 -8.56 -7.91
CA GLY A 121 -12.95 -9.26 -8.57
C GLY A 121 -11.67 -8.42 -8.75
N ALA A 122 -11.61 -7.21 -8.18
CA ALA A 122 -10.42 -6.39 -8.16
C ALA A 122 -9.31 -6.98 -7.29
N THR A 123 -8.08 -6.57 -7.56
CA THR A 123 -6.92 -6.89 -6.73
C THR A 123 -6.59 -5.71 -5.81
N ILE A 124 -6.21 -5.99 -4.56
CA ILE A 124 -5.72 -4.98 -3.61
C ILE A 124 -4.29 -5.34 -3.23
N ILE A 125 -3.32 -4.43 -3.40
CA ILE A 125 -1.92 -4.66 -3.04
C ILE A 125 -1.49 -3.64 -2.00
N ILE A 126 -0.95 -4.12 -0.87
CA ILE A 126 -0.44 -3.27 0.21
C ILE A 126 1.02 -3.62 0.48
N VAL A 127 1.95 -2.79 0.04
CA VAL A 127 3.35 -2.92 0.47
C VAL A 127 3.55 -1.90 1.58
N THR A 128 3.89 -2.37 2.78
CA THR A 128 3.92 -1.54 3.98
C THR A 128 4.92 -2.09 4.98
N TRP A 129 5.37 -1.22 5.87
CA TRP A 129 6.21 -1.62 6.99
C TRP A 129 5.34 -2.13 8.12
N CYS A 130 5.74 -3.26 8.67
CA CYS A 130 5.10 -3.96 9.77
C CYS A 130 6.17 -4.37 10.78
N HIS A 131 5.78 -4.59 12.03
CA HIS A 131 6.63 -5.41 12.90
C HIS A 131 6.39 -6.89 12.59
N ARG A 132 7.31 -7.77 12.98
CA ARG A 132 7.14 -9.22 12.78
C ARG A 132 5.86 -9.76 13.43
N ASN A 133 5.37 -10.90 12.94
CA ASN A 133 4.34 -11.66 13.63
C ASN A 133 4.85 -12.15 14.99
N LEU A 134 3.95 -12.21 15.97
CA LEU A 134 4.20 -12.88 17.25
C LEU A 134 4.18 -14.39 17.04
N ALA A 135 5.11 -15.09 17.69
CA ALA A 135 5.04 -16.54 17.80
C ALA A 135 3.81 -16.94 18.64
N PRO A 136 3.28 -18.18 18.49
CA PRO A 136 2.11 -18.61 19.26
C PRO A 136 2.26 -18.54 20.79
N SER A 137 3.49 -18.49 21.30
CA SER A 137 3.82 -18.38 22.72
C SER A 137 4.07 -16.95 23.20
N GLU A 138 3.99 -15.96 22.31
CA GLU A 138 4.26 -14.56 22.61
C GLU A 138 2.96 -13.76 22.69
N ASP A 139 2.76 -13.05 23.79
CA ASP A 139 1.66 -12.08 23.94
C ASP A 139 2.05 -10.66 23.50
N SER A 140 3.36 -10.41 23.31
CA SER A 140 3.90 -9.13 22.88
C SER A 140 5.31 -9.28 22.27
N LEU A 141 5.76 -8.23 21.57
CA LEU A 141 7.15 -8.11 21.13
C LEU A 141 8.08 -7.95 22.34
N LYS A 142 9.34 -8.33 22.19
CA LYS A 142 10.35 -8.19 23.24
C LYS A 142 10.60 -6.70 23.54
N PRO A 143 10.98 -6.34 24.78
CA PRO A 143 11.23 -4.94 25.14
C PRO A 143 12.22 -4.21 24.22
N ASP A 144 13.28 -4.87 23.76
CA ASP A 144 14.26 -4.26 22.85
C ASP A 144 13.69 -4.00 21.45
N GLU A 145 12.79 -4.86 20.98
CA GLU A 145 12.07 -4.68 19.71
C GLU A 145 11.13 -3.49 19.80
N LEU A 146 10.37 -3.38 20.89
CA LEU A 146 9.49 -2.24 21.16
C LEU A 146 10.27 -0.92 21.24
N ASN A 147 11.42 -0.94 21.93
CA ASN A 147 12.30 0.24 22.01
C ASN A 147 12.85 0.65 20.65
N LEU A 148 13.21 -0.32 19.80
CA LEU A 148 13.68 -0.04 18.44
C LEU A 148 12.54 0.52 17.57
N LEU A 149 11.38 -0.13 17.56
CA LEU A 149 10.20 0.34 16.83
C LEU A 149 9.83 1.76 17.24
N LYS A 150 9.81 2.05 18.54
CA LYS A 150 9.55 3.39 19.04
C LYS A 150 10.51 4.42 18.45
N LYS A 151 11.82 4.13 18.42
CA LYS A 151 12.82 5.04 17.82
C LYS A 151 12.55 5.28 16.34
N ILE A 152 12.18 4.24 15.60
CA ILE A 152 11.85 4.36 14.18
C ILE A 152 10.58 5.19 13.99
N CYS A 153 9.51 4.86 14.70
CA CYS A 153 8.24 5.59 14.62
C CYS A 153 8.41 7.07 15.00
N ASP A 154 9.16 7.38 16.06
CA ASP A 154 9.45 8.76 16.46
C ASP A 154 10.24 9.51 15.36
N ALA A 155 11.21 8.86 14.70
CA ALA A 155 12.04 9.49 13.67
C ALA A 155 11.29 9.78 12.37
N TYR A 156 10.34 8.91 11.99
CA TYR A 156 9.56 9.03 10.75
C TYR A 156 8.15 9.58 10.98
N TYR A 157 7.81 9.96 12.21
CA TYR A 157 6.47 10.42 12.60
C TYR A 157 5.36 9.41 12.25
N LEU A 158 5.62 8.14 12.51
CA LEU A 158 4.69 7.04 12.24
C LEU A 158 3.86 6.70 13.49
N PRO A 159 2.60 6.27 13.33
CA PRO A 159 1.87 5.60 14.39
C PRO A 159 2.52 4.23 14.70
N ASP A 160 2.03 3.56 15.74
CA ASP A 160 2.43 2.19 16.03
C ASP A 160 2.14 1.28 14.83
N TRP A 161 3.13 0.45 14.49
CA TRP A 161 2.98 -0.55 13.43
C TRP A 161 2.14 -1.72 13.93
N CYS A 162 1.51 -2.43 13.00
CA CYS A 162 0.90 -3.74 13.26
C CYS A 162 1.67 -4.84 12.55
N SER A 163 1.31 -6.09 12.80
CA SER A 163 1.91 -7.23 12.12
C SER A 163 1.23 -7.53 10.77
N PRO A 164 1.89 -8.29 9.88
CA PRO A 164 1.23 -8.81 8.68
C PRO A 164 -0.02 -9.64 9.02
N SER A 165 0.01 -10.43 10.11
CA SER A 165 -1.15 -11.19 10.58
C SER A 165 -2.32 -10.30 10.99
N ASP A 166 -2.07 -9.08 11.46
CA ASP A 166 -3.15 -8.15 11.79
C ASP A 166 -3.82 -7.59 10.53
N TYR A 167 -3.04 -7.29 9.48
CA TYR A 167 -3.61 -6.96 8.16
C TYR A 167 -4.44 -8.11 7.59
N VAL A 168 -3.97 -9.36 7.73
CA VAL A 168 -4.73 -10.56 7.30
C VAL A 168 -6.06 -10.65 8.04
N LYS A 169 -6.08 -10.53 9.38
CA LYS A 169 -7.32 -10.56 10.17
C LYS A 169 -8.29 -9.46 9.74
N ILE A 170 -7.79 -8.25 9.48
CA ILE A 170 -8.60 -7.14 9.00
C ILE A 170 -9.20 -7.49 7.63
N ALA A 171 -8.39 -8.00 6.69
CA ALA A 171 -8.86 -8.40 5.37
C ALA A 171 -9.92 -9.51 5.43
N GLU A 172 -9.69 -10.54 6.26
CA GLU A 172 -10.66 -11.62 6.51
C GLU A 172 -11.98 -11.08 7.08
N SER A 173 -11.91 -10.12 8.02
CA SER A 173 -13.12 -9.48 8.59
C SER A 173 -13.97 -8.73 7.56
N LEU A 174 -13.36 -8.34 6.43
CA LEU A 174 -14.01 -7.65 5.32
C LEU A 174 -14.41 -8.61 4.19
N SER A 175 -14.32 -9.92 4.41
CA SER A 175 -14.63 -10.96 3.41
C SER A 175 -13.78 -10.84 2.14
N LEU A 176 -12.55 -10.32 2.25
CA LEU A 176 -11.58 -10.39 1.15
C LEU A 176 -11.09 -11.84 1.01
N GLU A 177 -10.97 -12.29 -0.23
CA GLU A 177 -10.57 -13.66 -0.58
C GLU A 177 -9.15 -13.67 -1.15
N ASP A 178 -8.59 -14.87 -1.33
CA ASP A 178 -7.25 -15.08 -1.91
C ASP A 178 -6.12 -14.27 -1.24
N ILE A 179 -6.23 -14.09 0.07
CA ILE A 179 -5.27 -13.33 0.87
C ILE A 179 -3.91 -14.03 0.88
N LYS A 180 -2.87 -13.30 0.46
CA LYS A 180 -1.48 -13.75 0.54
C LYS A 180 -0.63 -12.70 1.24
N THR A 181 0.50 -13.17 1.74
CA THR A 181 1.52 -12.34 2.38
C THR A 181 2.90 -12.86 1.99
N ALA A 182 3.87 -11.96 1.94
CA ALA A 182 5.26 -12.29 1.66
C ALA A 182 6.16 -11.32 2.44
N ASP A 183 7.15 -11.87 3.14
CA ASP A 183 8.15 -11.09 3.86
C ASP A 183 9.31 -10.72 2.93
N TRP A 184 9.48 -9.43 2.69
CA TRP A 184 10.53 -8.87 1.83
C TRP A 184 11.70 -8.26 2.61
N SER A 185 11.77 -8.49 3.93
CA SER A 185 12.79 -7.88 4.81
C SER A 185 14.22 -8.11 4.31
N GLU A 186 14.57 -9.34 3.96
CA GLU A 186 15.94 -9.67 3.50
C GLU A 186 16.26 -9.00 2.15
N ASN A 187 15.26 -8.86 1.27
CA ASN A 187 15.42 -8.25 -0.04
C ASN A 187 15.67 -6.74 0.06
N VAL A 188 15.09 -6.07 1.06
CA VAL A 188 15.18 -4.63 1.23
C VAL A 188 16.24 -4.20 2.26
N ALA A 189 16.72 -5.11 3.10
CA ALA A 189 17.77 -4.85 4.09
C ALA A 189 19.01 -4.13 3.52
N PRO A 190 19.51 -4.41 2.29
CA PRO A 190 20.66 -3.69 1.73
C PRO A 190 20.45 -2.18 1.56
N PHE A 191 19.20 -1.71 1.49
CA PHE A 191 18.88 -0.27 1.37
C PHE A 191 18.82 0.44 2.72
N TRP A 192 18.80 -0.32 3.82
CA TRP A 192 18.73 0.18 5.20
C TRP A 192 20.01 -0.22 5.97
N PRO A 193 21.16 0.41 5.68
CA PRO A 193 22.38 0.15 6.43
C PRO A 193 22.16 0.56 7.90
N ALA A 194 22.27 -0.43 8.80
CA ALA A 194 22.24 -0.24 10.24
C ALA A 194 23.46 0.50 10.77
#